data_AF-A0A0W4ZRQ8-F1
#
_entry.id   AF-A0A0W4ZRQ8-F1
#
_cell.length_a   1.000
_cell.length_b   1.000
_cell.length_c   1.000
_cell.angle_alpha   90.00
_cell.angle_beta   90.00
_cell.angle_gamma   90.00
#
_symmetry.space_group_name_H-M   'P 1'
#
loop_
_entity.id
_entity.type
_entity.pdbx_description
1 polymer ?
#
loop_
_entity_poly.entity_id
_entity_poly.type
_entity_poly.pdbx_seq_one_letter_code
_entity_poly.pdbx_strand_id
1 'polypeptide(L)'
;MQKSGNNIEYVILGQYQIKTWFSSPYPSNSGNLKSSLLYVCNKCFKYSTNKFLIANHEIICFSLKSQEKIVFKNASLKIKELDGKQHKLTCQCLSLFAKLFLESKSICFDVENFLFYILTKTNKNTEETIGFFSKEKLSWDEYNLACILIFPPYQRHGYGKILIALSYELSKAEGKWGSPEKPLSSFGFISYLSYWTQSIVTFLLENTKDKSHSFSIKEICEKTAIRPKDVIYALKTLNILENWNSSQNQFIISYENLKSFVKQKNINLKPIIPDTATLYS
;
A
#
# COMPACT_ATOMS: atom_id res chain seq x y z
N MET A 1 -9.11 -31.90 17.33
CA MET A 1 -7.88 -31.29 16.77
C MET A 1 -7.60 -30.01 17.56
N GLN A 2 -6.47 -29.96 18.27
CA GLN A 2 -6.14 -28.91 19.24
C GLN A 2 -5.91 -27.55 18.56
N LYS A 3 -6.62 -26.52 19.04
CA LYS A 3 -6.30 -25.09 18.78
C LYS A 3 -5.08 -24.71 19.63
N SER A 4 -3.87 -24.86 19.09
CA SER A 4 -2.63 -24.44 19.75
C SER A 4 -2.01 -23.23 19.03
N GLY A 5 -2.66 -22.06 19.16
CA GLY A 5 -2.12 -20.79 18.70
C GLY A 5 -2.43 -19.69 19.71
N ASN A 6 -1.44 -18.82 20.00
CA ASN A 6 -1.62 -17.61 20.80
C ASN A 6 -2.70 -16.74 20.15
N ASN A 7 -3.91 -16.75 20.73
CA ASN A 7 -5.09 -16.17 20.07
C ASN A 7 -5.27 -14.71 20.51
N ILE A 8 -4.46 -13.81 19.92
CA ILE A 8 -4.67 -12.36 20.08
C ILE A 8 -5.95 -12.00 19.33
N GLU A 9 -7.04 -11.74 20.04
CA GLU A 9 -8.35 -11.39 19.47
C GLU A 9 -8.48 -9.88 19.22
N TYR A 10 -7.82 -9.06 20.04
CA TYR A 10 -7.87 -7.61 19.99
C TYR A 10 -6.49 -6.98 20.17
N VAL A 11 -6.28 -5.85 19.49
CA VAL A 11 -5.13 -4.98 19.68
C VAL A 11 -5.58 -3.57 20.07
N ILE A 12 -4.93 -2.97 21.06
CA ILE A 12 -5.01 -1.55 21.36
C ILE A 12 -3.88 -0.82 20.64
N LEU A 13 -4.23 0.05 19.69
CA LEU A 13 -3.29 0.92 18.96
C LEU A 13 -3.74 2.37 19.11
N GLY A 14 -2.99 3.14 19.91
CA GLY A 14 -3.43 4.48 20.30
C GLY A 14 -4.80 4.44 20.99
N GLN A 15 -5.77 5.17 20.44
CA GLN A 15 -7.14 5.21 20.96
C GLN A 15 -8.05 4.07 20.45
N TYR A 16 -7.57 3.22 19.54
CA TYR A 16 -8.41 2.21 18.88
C TYR A 16 -8.25 0.84 19.51
N GLN A 17 -9.37 0.18 19.78
CA GLN A 17 -9.44 -1.26 19.99
C GLN A 17 -9.85 -1.93 18.68
N ILE A 18 -8.99 -2.79 18.14
CA ILE A 18 -9.13 -3.37 16.80
C ILE A 18 -9.21 -4.88 16.93
N LYS A 19 -10.30 -5.48 16.41
CA LYS A 19 -10.44 -6.94 16.32
C LYS A 19 -9.51 -7.48 15.24
N THR A 20 -8.73 -8.51 15.57
CA THR A 20 -7.80 -9.17 14.64
C THR A 20 -8.55 -10.07 13.66
N TRP A 21 -7.95 -10.33 12.51
CA TRP A 21 -8.54 -11.18 11.45
C TRP A 21 -7.85 -12.53 11.35
N PHE A 22 -6.54 -12.55 11.62
CA PHE A 22 -5.69 -13.73 11.49
C PHE A 22 -4.75 -13.86 12.70
N SER A 23 -4.18 -15.05 12.87
CA SER A 23 -3.11 -15.29 13.85
C SER A 23 -1.79 -14.69 13.40
N SER A 24 -1.01 -14.17 14.35
CA SER A 24 0.35 -13.68 14.14
C SER A 24 1.33 -14.35 15.10
N PRO A 25 2.55 -14.71 14.66
CA PRO A 25 3.51 -15.48 15.45
C PRO A 25 4.26 -14.60 16.47
N TYR A 26 3.54 -13.95 17.39
CA TYR A 26 4.16 -13.21 18.48
C TYR A 26 4.95 -14.16 19.41
N PRO A 27 6.21 -13.84 19.78
CA PRO A 27 7.05 -14.70 20.62
C PRO A 27 6.45 -14.97 22.00
N SER A 28 6.33 -16.24 22.37
CA SER A 28 5.74 -16.74 23.63
C SER A 28 6.42 -16.23 24.90
N ASN A 29 7.70 -15.89 24.82
CA ASN A 29 8.55 -15.57 25.97
C ASN A 29 8.32 -14.16 26.54
N SER A 30 7.44 -13.36 25.92
CA SER A 30 7.10 -11.99 26.33
C SER A 30 6.04 -11.92 27.45
N GLY A 31 5.96 -12.96 28.29
CA GLY A 31 4.99 -13.13 29.36
C GLY A 31 3.66 -13.65 28.82
N ASN A 32 3.25 -14.85 29.26
CA ASN A 32 1.96 -15.52 28.99
C ASN A 32 1.06 -14.78 27.99
N LEU A 33 1.31 -14.94 26.68
CA LEU A 33 0.40 -14.52 25.60
C LEU A 33 -0.87 -15.40 25.56
N LYS A 34 -1.39 -15.76 26.73
CA LYS A 34 -2.75 -16.28 26.94
C LYS A 34 -3.79 -15.17 26.95
N SER A 35 -3.36 -13.90 26.91
CA SER A 35 -4.24 -12.74 26.80
C SER A 35 -4.77 -12.62 25.37
N SER A 36 -6.09 -12.44 25.25
CA SER A 36 -6.75 -12.08 23.99
C SER A 36 -6.51 -10.63 23.58
N LEU A 37 -5.86 -9.82 24.44
CA LEU A 37 -5.61 -8.39 24.23
C LEU A 37 -4.11 -8.08 24.22
N LEU A 38 -3.67 -7.33 23.19
CA LEU A 38 -2.30 -6.84 23.03
C LEU A 38 -2.30 -5.30 22.95
N TYR A 39 -1.41 -4.64 23.70
CA TYR A 39 -1.19 -3.20 23.60
C TYR A 39 0.02 -2.94 22.70
N VAL A 40 -0.10 -2.00 21.76
CA VAL A 40 0.91 -1.71 20.73
C VAL A 40 1.15 -0.21 20.64
N CYS A 41 2.42 0.18 20.71
CA CYS A 41 2.83 1.57 20.49
C CYS A 41 2.56 2.00 19.04
N ASN A 42 1.89 3.14 18.85
CA ASN A 42 1.55 3.67 17.51
C ASN A 42 2.74 4.22 16.70
N LYS A 43 3.93 4.28 17.31
CA LYS A 43 5.17 4.74 16.68
C LYS A 43 6.09 3.58 16.30
N CYS A 44 6.59 2.83 17.29
CA CYS A 44 7.60 1.78 17.04
C CYS A 44 7.02 0.36 16.98
N PHE A 45 5.70 0.21 17.16
CA PHE A 45 5.00 -1.09 17.20
C PHE A 45 5.46 -2.04 18.32
N LYS A 46 6.28 -1.59 19.27
CA LYS A 46 6.56 -2.34 20.50
C LYS A 46 5.26 -2.71 21.18
N TYR A 47 5.19 -3.94 21.66
CA TYR A 47 3.98 -4.55 22.16
C TYR A 47 4.16 -5.19 23.53
N SER A 48 3.05 -5.30 24.27
CA SER A 48 2.99 -5.99 25.55
C SER A 48 1.54 -6.34 25.89
N THR A 49 1.32 -7.38 26.70
CA THR A 49 0.02 -7.64 27.35
C THR A 49 -0.24 -6.70 28.53
N ASN A 50 0.79 -6.01 29.02
CA ASN A 50 0.68 -5.05 30.13
C ASN A 50 0.51 -3.62 29.60
N LYS A 51 -0.68 -3.04 29.83
CA LYS A 51 -1.04 -1.66 29.48
C LYS A 51 -0.03 -0.63 30.00
N PHE A 52 0.42 -0.76 31.25
CA PHE A 52 1.30 0.21 31.89
C PHE A 52 2.69 0.26 31.24
N LEU A 53 3.20 -0.88 30.76
CA LEU A 53 4.49 -0.93 30.07
C LEU A 53 4.45 -0.15 28.75
N ILE A 54 3.36 -0.26 27.99
CA ILE A 54 3.20 0.49 26.74
C ILE A 54 2.94 1.96 27.00
N ALA A 55 2.08 2.31 27.97
CA ALA A 55 1.84 3.70 28.33
C ALA A 55 3.12 4.43 28.75
N ASN A 56 3.95 3.82 29.61
CA ASN A 56 5.24 4.39 30.02
C ASN A 56 6.21 4.49 28.84
N HIS A 57 6.22 3.50 27.95
CA HIS A 57 7.05 3.54 26.75
C HIS A 57 6.65 4.68 25.80
N GLU A 58 5.36 4.95 25.60
CA GLU A 58 4.88 5.96 24.66
C GLU A 58 5.31 7.40 25.03
N ILE A 59 5.48 7.67 26.33
CA ILE A 59 5.99 8.94 26.86
C ILE A 59 7.40 9.23 26.34
N ILE A 60 8.26 8.21 26.31
CA ILE A 60 9.69 8.32 25.95
C ILE A 60 10.00 7.78 24.55
N CYS A 61 9.00 7.36 23.77
CA CYS A 61 9.23 6.75 22.46
C CYS A 61 9.59 7.80 21.40
N PHE A 62 10.85 7.78 20.96
CA PHE A 62 11.41 8.66 19.93
C PHE A 62 11.59 8.00 18.55
N SER A 63 11.23 6.72 18.39
CA SER A 63 11.65 5.86 17.26
C SER A 63 11.32 6.35 15.84
N LEU A 64 10.42 7.33 15.66
CA LEU A 64 10.03 7.85 14.35
C LEU A 64 10.39 9.34 14.12
N LYS A 65 11.14 9.96 15.04
CA LYS A 65 11.32 11.44 15.05
C LYS A 65 12.63 11.95 14.46
N SER A 66 13.69 11.14 14.29
CA SER A 66 15.03 11.72 14.04
C SER A 66 15.88 11.15 12.90
N GLN A 67 15.49 10.09 12.18
CA GLN A 67 16.38 9.44 11.20
C GLN A 67 15.75 8.98 9.88
N GLU A 68 14.44 9.17 9.69
CA GLU A 68 13.72 8.58 8.55
C GLU A 68 13.62 9.56 7.38
N LYS A 69 13.88 9.06 6.17
CA LYS A 69 13.73 9.84 4.94
C LYS A 69 12.24 10.01 4.63
N ILE A 70 11.75 11.25 4.65
CA ILE A 70 10.40 11.57 4.17
C ILE A 70 10.45 11.49 2.64
N VAL A 71 9.67 10.61 2.03
CA VAL A 71 9.59 10.44 0.57
C VAL A 71 8.33 11.04 -0.04
N PHE A 72 7.33 11.33 0.79
CA PHE A 72 6.09 12.00 0.39
C PHE A 72 5.60 12.90 1.52
N LYS A 73 5.13 14.10 1.18
CA LYS A 73 4.43 15.00 2.11
C LYS A 73 3.29 15.70 1.39
N ASN A 74 2.08 15.64 1.96
CA ASN A 74 0.93 16.41 1.48
C ASN A 74 -0.05 16.71 2.63
N ALA A 75 -0.28 18.00 2.90
CA ALA A 75 -1.11 18.46 4.01
C ALA A 75 -0.75 17.77 5.35
N SER A 76 -1.66 16.97 5.91
CA SER A 76 -1.45 16.23 7.17
C SER A 76 -0.81 14.85 6.99
N LEU A 77 -0.57 14.41 5.74
CA LEU A 77 -0.03 13.09 5.43
C LEU A 77 1.47 13.16 5.14
N LYS A 78 2.21 12.16 5.62
CA LYS A 78 3.60 11.92 5.25
C LYS A 78 3.83 10.44 4.98
N ILE A 79 4.75 10.12 4.08
CA ILE A 79 5.27 8.76 3.95
C ILE A 79 6.77 8.81 4.21
N LYS A 80 7.20 7.95 5.13
CA LYS A 80 8.60 7.83 5.55
C LYS A 80 9.15 6.48 5.10
N GLU A 81 10.36 6.48 4.56
CA GLU A 81 11.08 5.27 4.20
C GLU A 81 11.94 4.81 5.38
N LEU A 82 11.79 3.54 5.75
CA LEU A 82 12.55 2.85 6.77
C LEU A 82 13.27 1.65 6.14
N ASP A 83 14.58 1.59 6.32
CA ASP A 83 15.36 0.41 5.96
C ASP A 83 15.20 -0.68 7.03
N GLY A 84 14.72 -1.86 6.64
CA GLY A 84 14.49 -2.98 7.56
C GLY A 84 15.76 -3.54 8.22
N LYS A 85 16.95 -3.32 7.63
CA LYS A 85 18.24 -3.65 8.25
C LYS A 85 18.62 -2.63 9.33
N GLN A 86 18.37 -1.35 9.09
CA GLN A 86 18.68 -0.28 10.04
C GLN A 86 17.68 -0.25 11.21
N HIS A 87 16.39 -0.50 10.93
CA HIS A 87 15.30 -0.45 11.91
C HIS A 87 14.67 -1.83 12.15
N LYS A 88 15.51 -2.87 12.31
CA LYS A 88 15.11 -4.29 12.37
C LYS A 88 13.97 -4.55 13.36
N LEU A 89 14.11 -4.13 14.61
CA LEU A 89 13.09 -4.40 15.64
C LEU A 89 11.74 -3.75 15.32
N THR A 90 11.73 -2.48 14.89
CA THR A 90 10.50 -1.77 14.51
C THR A 90 9.82 -2.46 13.32
N CYS A 91 10.58 -2.85 12.30
CA CYS A 91 10.05 -3.51 11.11
C CYS A 91 9.54 -4.92 11.39
N GLN A 92 10.17 -5.65 12.32
CA GLN A 92 9.68 -6.94 12.82
C GLN A 92 8.36 -6.78 13.59
N CYS A 93 8.31 -5.83 14.52
CA CYS A 93 7.10 -5.51 15.28
C CYS A 93 5.94 -5.08 14.38
N LEU A 94 6.21 -4.22 13.39
CA LEU A 94 5.23 -3.82 12.38
C LEU A 94 4.78 -5.01 11.54
N SER A 95 5.70 -5.90 11.17
CA SER A 95 5.36 -7.10 10.39
C SER A 95 4.48 -8.08 11.16
N LEU A 96 4.75 -8.29 12.46
CA LEU A 96 3.89 -9.06 13.37
C LEU A 96 2.52 -8.42 13.51
N PHE A 97 2.44 -7.10 13.67
CA PHE A 97 1.18 -6.37 13.70
C PHE A 97 0.41 -6.53 12.39
N ALA A 98 1.09 -6.39 11.25
CA ALA A 98 0.47 -6.51 9.93
C ALA A 98 -0.10 -7.92 9.67
N LYS A 99 0.59 -8.97 10.14
CA LYS A 99 0.14 -10.37 10.01
C LYS A 99 -1.23 -10.61 10.66
N LEU A 100 -1.62 -9.84 11.67
CA LEU A 100 -2.96 -9.92 12.28
C LEU A 100 -4.08 -9.52 11.31
N PHE A 101 -3.76 -8.82 10.22
CA PHE A 101 -4.71 -8.29 9.23
C PHE A 101 -4.38 -8.72 7.79
N LEU A 102 -3.28 -9.46 7.59
CA LEU A 102 -2.85 -9.98 6.30
C LEU A 102 -2.71 -11.50 6.37
N GLU A 103 -3.57 -12.21 5.66
CA GLU A 103 -3.55 -13.68 5.61
C GLU A 103 -2.25 -14.20 4.99
N SER A 104 -1.89 -13.66 3.83
CA SER A 104 -0.77 -14.13 2.99
C SER A 104 0.61 -13.63 3.41
N LYS A 105 0.73 -12.81 4.47
CA LYS A 105 2.05 -12.36 4.93
C LYS A 105 2.82 -13.53 5.54
N SER A 106 3.93 -13.91 4.91
CA SER A 106 4.78 -15.03 5.33
C SER A 106 6.00 -14.58 6.14
N ILE A 107 6.59 -13.44 5.78
CA ILE A 107 7.82 -12.94 6.40
C ILE A 107 7.51 -11.92 7.50
N CYS A 108 7.87 -12.26 8.75
CA CYS A 108 7.75 -11.36 9.91
C CYS A 108 9.08 -11.00 10.58
N PHE A 109 10.10 -11.85 10.45
CA PHE A 109 11.37 -11.71 11.18
C PHE A 109 12.54 -11.29 10.28
N ASP A 110 12.62 -11.82 9.06
CA ASP A 110 13.70 -11.55 8.10
C ASP A 110 13.43 -10.28 7.27
N VAL A 111 13.45 -9.14 7.95
CA VAL A 111 13.05 -7.84 7.39
C VAL A 111 14.20 -7.07 6.71
N GLU A 112 15.43 -7.54 6.80
CA GLU A 112 16.64 -6.78 6.40
C GLU A 112 16.73 -6.49 4.89
N ASN A 113 16.08 -7.32 4.09
CA ASN A 113 16.02 -7.19 2.63
C ASN A 113 14.84 -6.33 2.15
N PHE A 114 14.12 -5.68 3.07
CA PHE A 114 12.95 -4.88 2.75
C PHE A 114 13.15 -3.40 3.12
N LEU A 115 12.58 -2.53 2.31
CA LEU A 115 12.24 -1.16 2.64
C LEU A 115 10.78 -1.12 3.08
N PHE A 116 10.47 -0.28 4.06
CA PHE A 116 9.13 -0.05 4.57
C PHE A 116 8.76 1.42 4.37
N TYR A 117 7.61 1.66 3.73
CA TYR A 117 7.08 2.98 3.45
C TYR A 117 5.88 3.24 4.37
N ILE A 118 6.13 3.96 5.46
CA ILE A 118 5.20 4.17 6.56
C ILE A 118 4.36 5.41 6.31
N LEU A 119 3.05 5.24 6.15
CA LEU A 119 2.09 6.34 6.01
C LEU A 119 1.67 6.83 7.40
N THR A 120 1.93 8.09 7.68
CA THR A 120 1.51 8.77 8.90
C THR A 120 0.51 9.89 8.61
N LYS A 121 -0.36 10.15 9.59
CA LYS A 121 -1.28 11.29 9.60
C LYS A 121 -1.04 12.13 10.85
N THR A 122 -0.91 13.45 10.66
CA THR A 122 -0.76 14.41 11.75
C THR A 122 -2.12 14.99 12.15
N ASN A 123 -2.50 14.89 13.43
CA ASN A 123 -3.71 15.47 14.00
C ASN A 123 -3.39 16.17 15.34
N LYS A 124 -3.79 17.46 15.49
CA LYS A 124 -3.67 18.25 16.74
C LYS A 124 -2.35 18.01 17.51
N ASN A 125 -1.21 18.03 16.79
CA ASN A 125 0.16 17.81 17.28
C ASN A 125 0.62 16.37 17.55
N THR A 126 -0.20 15.37 17.23
CA THR A 126 0.18 13.95 17.25
C THR A 126 0.36 13.43 15.84
N GLU A 127 1.37 12.60 15.62
CA GLU A 127 1.59 11.90 14.35
C GLU A 127 1.35 10.41 14.58
N GLU A 128 0.38 9.85 13.86
CA GLU A 128 -0.05 8.46 13.99
C GLU A 128 0.25 7.69 12.73
N THR A 129 0.74 6.45 12.87
CA THR A 129 0.88 5.53 11.74
C THR A 129 -0.50 4.99 11.37
N ILE A 130 -0.87 5.10 10.10
CA ILE A 130 -2.20 4.69 9.60
C ILE A 130 -2.14 3.58 8.55
N GLY A 131 -0.94 3.25 8.06
CA GLY A 131 -0.71 2.18 7.11
C GLY A 131 0.73 2.14 6.64
N PHE A 132 1.06 1.14 5.82
CA PHE A 132 2.37 1.05 5.19
C PHE A 132 2.31 0.16 3.95
N PHE A 133 3.38 0.19 3.16
CA PHE A 133 3.74 -0.94 2.31
C PHE A 133 5.22 -1.32 2.49
N SER A 134 5.59 -2.55 2.16
CA SER A 134 6.97 -3.00 2.08
C SER A 134 7.37 -3.29 0.63
N LYS A 135 8.64 -3.09 0.31
CA LYS A 135 9.24 -3.36 -1.01
C LYS A 135 10.56 -4.11 -0.79
N GLU A 136 10.80 -5.18 -1.55
CA GLU A 136 12.10 -5.84 -1.55
C GLU A 136 13.15 -4.90 -2.13
N LYS A 137 14.34 -4.83 -1.51
CA LYS A 137 15.48 -4.08 -2.05
C LYS A 137 15.92 -4.64 -3.40
N LEU A 138 15.84 -5.97 -3.55
CA LEU A 138 16.11 -6.71 -4.78
C LEU A 138 14.95 -7.69 -5.00
N SER A 139 14.05 -7.36 -5.92
CA SER A 139 12.96 -8.25 -6.32
C SER A 139 13.30 -8.91 -7.66
N TRP A 140 13.49 -10.23 -7.67
CA TRP A 140 13.79 -10.99 -8.89
C TRP A 140 12.62 -10.99 -9.88
N ASP A 141 11.40 -11.05 -9.36
CA ASP A 141 10.17 -10.91 -10.12
C ASP A 141 9.83 -9.43 -10.39
N GLU A 142 10.73 -8.50 -10.02
CA GLU A 142 10.65 -7.05 -10.20
C GLU A 142 9.41 -6.40 -9.55
N TYR A 143 8.83 -7.00 -8.51
CA TYR A 143 7.66 -6.44 -7.83
C TYR A 143 8.02 -5.11 -7.16
N ASN A 144 7.14 -4.11 -7.31
CA ASN A 144 7.34 -2.80 -6.70
C ASN A 144 6.70 -2.67 -5.32
N LEU A 145 5.95 -3.69 -4.90
CA LEU A 145 5.25 -3.76 -3.63
C LEU A 145 5.09 -5.23 -3.21
N ALA A 146 5.55 -5.57 -2.01
CA ALA A 146 5.46 -6.91 -1.44
C ALA A 146 4.20 -7.06 -0.54
N CYS A 147 4.06 -6.20 0.47
CA CYS A 147 2.88 -6.17 1.34
C CYS A 147 2.35 -4.75 1.43
N ILE A 148 1.03 -4.57 1.49
CA ILE A 148 0.38 -3.29 1.76
C ILE A 148 -0.72 -3.48 2.79
N LEU A 149 -0.79 -2.57 3.75
CA LEU A 149 -1.84 -2.55 4.75
C LEU A 149 -2.21 -1.11 5.10
N ILE A 150 -3.49 -0.78 4.99
CA ILE A 150 -4.09 0.33 5.71
C ILE A 150 -4.72 -0.22 6.98
N PHE A 151 -4.41 0.38 8.12
CA PHE A 151 -4.89 -0.11 9.41
C PHE A 151 -6.42 -0.02 9.44
N PRO A 152 -7.12 -1.01 10.04
CA PRO A 152 -8.57 -1.13 9.90
C PRO A 152 -9.38 0.15 10.16
N PRO A 153 -9.09 0.99 11.19
CA PRO A 153 -9.83 2.23 11.42
C PRO A 153 -9.74 3.27 10.30
N TYR A 154 -8.74 3.17 9.42
CA TYR A 154 -8.46 4.13 8.36
C TYR A 154 -8.75 3.59 6.95
N GLN A 155 -9.27 2.36 6.82
CA GLN A 155 -9.61 1.78 5.52
C GLN A 155 -10.75 2.55 4.84
N ARG A 156 -10.84 2.44 3.50
CA ARG A 156 -11.87 3.09 2.66
C ARG A 156 -11.87 4.64 2.64
N HIS A 157 -10.78 5.27 3.09
CA HIS A 157 -10.59 6.73 3.03
C HIS A 157 -9.64 7.19 1.91
N GLY A 158 -9.32 6.32 0.95
CA GLY A 158 -8.41 6.63 -0.17
C GLY A 158 -6.92 6.44 0.12
N TYR A 159 -6.51 6.24 1.38
CA TYR A 159 -5.10 6.09 1.78
C TYR A 159 -4.37 4.92 1.08
N GLY A 160 -5.05 3.80 0.84
CA GLY A 160 -4.47 2.68 0.10
C GLY A 160 -4.09 3.06 -1.32
N LYS A 161 -4.91 3.89 -1.98
CA LYS A 161 -4.65 4.39 -3.33
C LYS A 161 -3.43 5.31 -3.38
N ILE A 162 -3.19 6.10 -2.32
CA ILE A 162 -1.99 6.94 -2.18
C ILE A 162 -0.73 6.07 -2.08
N LEU A 163 -0.75 5.02 -1.24
CA LEU A 163 0.39 4.10 -1.13
C LEU A 163 0.68 3.36 -2.45
N ILE A 164 -0.36 2.90 -3.14
CA ILE A 164 -0.21 2.28 -4.47
C ILE A 164 0.40 3.29 -5.44
N ALA A 165 -0.12 4.52 -5.50
CA ALA A 165 0.42 5.55 -6.38
C ALA A 165 1.90 5.83 -6.11
N LEU A 166 2.30 5.96 -4.84
CA LEU A 166 3.70 6.17 -4.50
C LEU A 166 4.59 5.00 -4.97
N SER A 167 4.15 3.75 -4.85
CA SER A 167 4.92 2.59 -5.33
C SER A 167 5.23 2.66 -6.84
N TYR A 168 4.30 3.22 -7.62
CA TYR A 168 4.49 3.46 -9.05
C TYR A 168 5.36 4.68 -9.35
N GLU A 169 5.27 5.77 -8.58
CA GLU A 169 6.20 6.90 -8.73
C GLU A 169 7.66 6.47 -8.43
N LEU A 170 7.87 5.62 -7.44
CA LEU A 170 9.19 5.02 -7.18
C LEU A 170 9.65 4.16 -8.38
N SER A 171 8.74 3.39 -8.99
CA SER A 171 9.06 2.59 -10.17
C SER A 171 9.46 3.46 -11.37
N LYS A 172 8.76 4.60 -11.57
CA LYS A 172 9.10 5.59 -12.60
C LYS A 172 10.48 6.21 -12.35
N ALA A 173 10.77 6.59 -11.11
CA ALA A 173 12.07 7.13 -10.72
C ALA A 173 13.22 6.12 -10.96
N GLU A 174 12.94 4.82 -10.80
CA GLU A 174 13.88 3.73 -11.08
C GLU A 174 13.95 3.34 -12.57
N GLY A 175 13.12 3.93 -13.44
CA GLY A 175 13.03 3.57 -14.86
C GLY A 175 12.50 2.16 -15.11
N LYS A 176 11.68 1.62 -14.20
CA LYS A 176 11.17 0.24 -14.23
C LYS A 176 9.64 0.19 -14.28
N TRP A 177 9.12 -0.93 -14.76
CA TRP A 177 7.69 -1.24 -14.66
C TRP A 177 7.38 -2.06 -13.40
N GLY A 178 6.39 -1.63 -12.65
CA GLY A 178 5.99 -2.21 -11.38
C GLY A 178 4.70 -3.02 -11.43
N SER A 179 4.62 -3.99 -10.53
CA SER A 179 3.42 -4.77 -10.22
C SER A 179 3.49 -5.20 -8.75
N PRO A 180 2.35 -5.37 -8.06
CA PRO A 180 2.38 -5.97 -6.73
C PRO A 180 2.73 -7.46 -6.76
N GLU A 181 3.32 -7.92 -5.67
CA GLU A 181 3.47 -9.34 -5.37
C GLU A 181 2.08 -10.03 -5.32
N LYS A 182 2.04 -11.30 -5.71
CA LYS A 182 0.83 -12.10 -5.82
C LYS A 182 0.89 -13.28 -4.84
N PRO A 183 -0.25 -13.75 -4.29
CA PRO A 183 -1.61 -13.27 -4.55
C PRO A 183 -1.97 -11.99 -3.77
N LEU A 184 -2.79 -11.14 -4.40
CA LEU A 184 -3.41 -9.98 -3.73
C LEU A 184 -4.62 -10.42 -2.90
N SER A 185 -4.88 -9.73 -1.78
CA SER A 185 -6.17 -9.83 -1.09
C SER A 185 -7.31 -9.26 -1.96
N SER A 186 -8.55 -9.66 -1.72
CA SER A 186 -9.71 -9.14 -2.49
C SER A 186 -9.79 -7.61 -2.46
N PHE A 187 -9.57 -6.99 -1.29
CA PHE A 187 -9.52 -5.53 -1.16
C PHE A 187 -8.30 -4.92 -1.86
N GLY A 188 -7.15 -5.61 -1.82
CA GLY A 188 -5.95 -5.21 -2.54
C GLY A 188 -6.20 -5.17 -4.05
N PHE A 189 -6.77 -6.24 -4.60
CA PHE A 189 -7.10 -6.34 -6.02
C PHE A 189 -8.07 -5.23 -6.49
N ILE A 190 -9.15 -4.98 -5.75
CA ILE A 190 -10.09 -3.88 -6.06
C ILE A 190 -9.37 -2.51 -6.05
N SER A 191 -8.47 -2.30 -5.08
CA SER A 191 -7.72 -1.05 -4.95
C SER A 191 -6.73 -0.85 -6.10
N TYR A 192 -6.02 -1.91 -6.50
CA TYR A 192 -5.12 -1.91 -7.65
C TYR A 192 -5.87 -1.70 -8.97
N LEU A 193 -6.98 -2.40 -9.19
CA LEU A 193 -7.78 -2.21 -10.40
C LEU A 193 -8.35 -0.79 -10.48
N SER A 194 -8.78 -0.22 -9.36
CA SER A 194 -9.21 1.20 -9.29
C SER A 194 -8.07 2.17 -9.60
N TYR A 195 -6.84 1.88 -9.15
CA TYR A 195 -5.65 2.66 -9.48
C TYR A 195 -5.31 2.54 -10.98
N TRP A 196 -5.15 1.33 -11.50
CA TRP A 196 -4.82 1.09 -12.91
C TRP A 196 -5.85 1.70 -13.84
N THR A 197 -7.13 1.50 -13.57
CA THR A 197 -8.23 2.08 -14.38
C THR A 197 -8.11 3.60 -14.43
N GLN A 198 -7.92 4.26 -13.28
CA GLN A 198 -7.78 5.71 -13.26
C GLN A 198 -6.54 6.17 -14.05
N SER A 199 -5.37 5.57 -13.80
CA SER A 199 -4.11 5.95 -14.47
C SER A 199 -4.19 5.77 -15.98
N ILE A 200 -4.77 4.66 -16.45
CA ILE A 200 -4.92 4.35 -17.87
C ILE A 200 -5.94 5.29 -18.51
N VAL A 201 -7.12 5.46 -17.92
CA VAL A 201 -8.17 6.34 -18.47
C VAL A 201 -7.72 7.80 -18.52
N THR A 202 -7.00 8.29 -17.50
CA THR A 202 -6.41 9.63 -17.52
C THR A 202 -5.44 9.79 -18.69
N PHE A 203 -4.52 8.85 -18.89
CA PHE A 203 -3.60 8.87 -20.03
C PHE A 203 -4.34 8.88 -21.38
N LEU A 204 -5.34 8.00 -21.54
CA LEU A 204 -6.09 7.91 -22.79
C LEU A 204 -6.87 9.19 -23.08
N LEU A 205 -7.48 9.82 -22.07
CA LEU A 205 -8.22 11.08 -22.23
C LEU A 205 -7.31 12.23 -22.63
N GLU A 206 -6.11 12.33 -22.04
CA GLU A 206 -5.13 13.36 -22.37
C GLU A 206 -4.63 13.26 -23.82
N ASN A 207 -4.65 12.05 -24.38
CA ASN A 207 -4.09 11.75 -25.70
C ASN A 207 -5.14 11.45 -26.78
N THR A 208 -6.44 11.51 -26.44
CA THR A 208 -7.54 11.36 -27.40
C THR A 208 -8.30 12.69 -27.52
N LYS A 209 -8.21 13.36 -28.67
CA LYS A 209 -8.75 14.73 -28.81
C LYS A 209 -10.18 14.78 -29.34
N ASP A 210 -10.53 14.12 -30.45
CA ASP A 210 -11.92 14.14 -30.97
C ASP A 210 -12.32 12.91 -31.83
N LYS A 211 -11.40 11.97 -32.09
CA LYS A 211 -11.62 10.79 -32.95
C LYS A 211 -11.11 9.52 -32.28
N SER A 212 -11.43 8.36 -32.86
CA SER A 212 -10.79 7.10 -32.51
C SER A 212 -9.29 7.19 -32.69
N HIS A 213 -8.54 6.75 -31.68
CA HIS A 213 -7.09 6.72 -31.68
C HIS A 213 -6.58 5.30 -31.43
N SER A 214 -5.51 4.93 -32.12
CA SER A 214 -4.83 3.65 -31.91
C SER A 214 -3.71 3.84 -30.89
N PHE A 215 -3.74 3.08 -29.81
CA PHE A 215 -2.71 3.09 -28.77
C PHE A 215 -1.99 1.76 -28.73
N SER A 216 -0.69 1.79 -28.40
CA SER A 216 0.03 0.58 -28.01
C SER A 216 0.03 0.38 -26.50
N ILE A 217 0.12 -0.87 -26.06
CA ILE A 217 0.30 -1.19 -24.63
C ILE A 217 1.59 -0.58 -24.08
N LYS A 218 2.62 -0.47 -24.92
CA LYS A 218 3.92 0.07 -24.52
C LYS A 218 3.83 1.55 -24.11
N GLU A 219 3.11 2.39 -24.85
CA GLU A 219 2.91 3.81 -24.53
C GLU A 219 2.32 4.00 -23.13
N ILE A 220 1.33 3.17 -22.77
CA ILE A 220 0.70 3.20 -21.45
C ILE A 220 1.71 2.79 -20.37
N CYS A 221 2.49 1.73 -20.62
CA CYS A 221 3.51 1.26 -19.67
C CYS A 221 4.59 2.33 -19.44
N GLU A 222 5.07 2.98 -20.51
CA GLU A 222 6.07 4.06 -20.43
C GLU A 222 5.56 5.25 -19.62
N LYS A 223 4.29 5.63 -19.76
CA LYS A 223 3.71 6.74 -18.98
C LYS A 223 3.38 6.38 -17.53
N THR A 224 2.87 5.17 -17.29
CA THR A 224 2.27 4.79 -16.01
C THR A 224 3.19 3.94 -15.12
N ALA A 225 4.26 3.38 -15.68
CA ALA A 225 5.08 2.32 -15.09
C ALA A 225 4.30 1.04 -14.70
N ILE A 226 3.07 0.87 -15.19
CA ILE A 226 2.29 -0.36 -14.98
C ILE A 226 2.79 -1.42 -15.96
N ARG A 227 2.97 -2.65 -15.50
CA ARG A 227 3.38 -3.76 -16.38
C ARG A 227 2.35 -4.04 -17.49
N PRO A 228 2.80 -4.51 -18.67
CA PRO A 228 1.92 -4.85 -19.78
C PRO A 228 0.77 -5.79 -19.40
N LYS A 229 1.04 -6.84 -18.59
CA LYS A 229 0.01 -7.80 -18.16
C LYS A 229 -1.12 -7.13 -17.36
N ASP A 230 -0.78 -6.18 -16.49
CA ASP A 230 -1.75 -5.48 -15.65
C ASP A 230 -2.49 -4.40 -16.46
N VAL A 231 -1.81 -3.74 -17.42
CA VAL A 231 -2.46 -2.84 -18.39
C VAL A 231 -3.48 -3.59 -19.24
N ILE A 232 -3.10 -4.73 -19.84
CA ILE A 232 -3.98 -5.58 -20.65
C ILE A 232 -5.19 -6.02 -19.81
N TYR A 233 -4.95 -6.44 -18.58
CA TYR A 233 -6.02 -6.85 -17.67
C TYR A 233 -7.00 -5.70 -17.43
N ALA A 234 -6.50 -4.53 -17.02
CA ALA A 234 -7.34 -3.37 -16.75
C ALA A 234 -8.12 -2.92 -17.99
N LEU A 235 -7.49 -2.84 -19.17
CA LEU A 235 -8.16 -2.50 -20.44
C LEU A 235 -9.29 -3.46 -20.78
N LYS A 236 -9.08 -4.77 -20.61
CA LYS A 236 -10.13 -5.78 -20.81
C LYS A 236 -11.32 -5.60 -19.86
N THR A 237 -11.10 -5.09 -18.64
CA THR A 237 -12.20 -4.81 -17.72
C THR A 237 -13.02 -3.56 -18.07
N LEU A 238 -12.50 -2.67 -18.93
CA LEU A 238 -13.22 -1.44 -19.31
C LEU A 238 -14.41 -1.76 -20.23
N ASN A 239 -14.29 -2.77 -21.10
CA ASN A 239 -15.30 -3.14 -22.11
C ASN A 239 -15.75 -1.98 -23.03
N ILE A 240 -14.81 -1.11 -23.42
CA ILE A 240 -15.07 0.08 -24.27
C ILE A 240 -14.12 0.17 -25.48
N LEU A 241 -13.35 -0.88 -25.75
CA LEU A 241 -12.40 -0.91 -26.87
C LEU A 241 -13.16 -1.22 -28.16
N GLU A 242 -12.90 -0.46 -29.23
CA GLU A 242 -13.50 -0.66 -30.56
C GLU A 242 -12.83 -1.82 -31.30
N ASN A 243 -11.53 -1.98 -31.10
CA ASN A 243 -10.73 -3.05 -31.69
C ASN A 243 -9.58 -3.43 -30.74
N TRP A 244 -9.23 -4.71 -30.72
CA TRP A 244 -8.09 -5.25 -29.99
C TRP A 244 -7.25 -6.15 -30.90
N ASN A 245 -6.05 -5.71 -31.24
CA ASN A 245 -5.06 -6.53 -31.94
C ASN A 245 -4.08 -7.17 -30.93
N SER A 246 -4.36 -8.42 -30.56
CA SER A 246 -3.52 -9.19 -29.61
C SER A 246 -2.10 -9.43 -30.09
N SER A 247 -1.85 -9.58 -31.40
CA SER A 247 -0.50 -9.90 -31.91
C SER A 247 0.42 -8.69 -31.88
N GLN A 248 -0.15 -7.49 -32.06
CA GLN A 248 0.59 -6.22 -32.05
C GLN A 248 0.51 -5.49 -30.70
N ASN A 249 -0.27 -5.99 -29.74
CA ASN A 249 -0.58 -5.30 -28.47
C ASN A 249 -1.03 -3.85 -28.72
N GLN A 250 -1.98 -3.69 -29.66
CA GLN A 250 -2.56 -2.41 -30.04
C GLN A 250 -4.07 -2.47 -29.92
N PHE A 251 -4.69 -1.31 -29.66
CA PHE A 251 -6.13 -1.21 -29.56
C PHE A 251 -6.62 0.17 -29.99
N ILE A 252 -7.89 0.22 -30.39
CA ILE A 252 -8.56 1.46 -30.79
C ILE A 252 -9.62 1.81 -29.77
N ILE A 253 -9.69 3.08 -29.39
CA ILE A 253 -10.73 3.62 -28.51
C ILE A 253 -11.18 4.98 -29.03
N SER A 254 -12.49 5.24 -29.02
CA SER A 254 -13.05 6.56 -29.28
C SER A 254 -13.18 7.40 -28.02
N TYR A 255 -13.04 8.71 -28.21
CA TYR A 255 -13.20 9.71 -27.17
C TYR A 255 -14.58 9.66 -26.51
N GLU A 256 -15.64 9.42 -27.28
CA GLU A 256 -17.03 9.37 -26.79
C GLU A 256 -17.26 8.17 -25.86
N ASN A 257 -16.78 6.99 -26.23
CA ASN A 257 -16.85 5.79 -25.39
C ASN A 257 -16.09 5.99 -24.07
N LEU A 258 -14.89 6.59 -24.15
CA LEU A 258 -14.06 6.87 -22.98
C LEU A 258 -14.71 7.89 -22.04
N LYS A 259 -15.23 9.00 -22.56
CA LYS A 259 -16.00 10.00 -21.79
C LYS A 259 -17.24 9.39 -21.13
N SER A 260 -17.99 8.59 -21.89
CA SER A 260 -19.21 7.93 -21.39
C SER A 260 -18.88 6.98 -20.26
N PHE A 261 -17.82 6.19 -20.40
CA PHE A 261 -17.33 5.30 -19.35
C PHE A 261 -16.93 6.05 -18.07
N VAL A 262 -16.15 7.12 -18.19
CA VAL A 262 -15.75 7.97 -17.05
C VAL A 262 -16.95 8.48 -16.29
N LYS A 263 -17.96 8.98 -17.01
CA LYS A 263 -19.20 9.50 -16.42
C LYS A 263 -20.03 8.39 -15.76
N GLN A 264 -20.24 7.27 -16.44
CA GLN A 264 -21.05 6.15 -15.94
C GLN A 264 -20.43 5.47 -14.71
N LYS A 265 -19.10 5.32 -14.70
CA LYS A 265 -18.35 4.69 -13.60
C LYS A 265 -17.92 5.68 -12.52
N ASN A 266 -18.26 6.97 -12.68
CA ASN A 266 -17.88 8.05 -11.77
C ASN A 266 -16.38 8.04 -11.44
N ILE A 267 -15.55 7.91 -12.47
CA ILE A 267 -14.09 7.83 -12.30
C ILE A 267 -13.57 9.20 -11.89
N ASN A 268 -12.95 9.26 -10.71
CA ASN A 268 -12.27 10.46 -10.27
C ASN A 268 -10.99 10.66 -11.11
N LEU A 269 -10.92 11.74 -11.88
CA LEU A 269 -9.75 12.08 -12.69
C LEU A 269 -8.76 13.00 -11.98
N LYS A 270 -9.04 13.43 -10.74
CA LYS A 270 -8.09 14.24 -9.97
C LYS A 270 -6.81 13.42 -9.71
N PRO A 271 -5.62 14.03 -9.80
CA PRO A 271 -4.36 13.35 -9.49
C PRO A 271 -4.41 12.66 -8.12
N ILE A 272 -4.00 11.39 -8.07
CA ILE A 272 -4.00 10.59 -6.83
C ILE A 272 -2.94 11.12 -5.87
N ILE A 273 -1.77 11.47 -6.43
CA ILE A 273 -0.74 12.27 -5.79
C ILE A 273 -1.00 13.71 -6.28
N PRO A 274 -1.51 14.60 -5.41
CA PRO A 274 -1.79 15.98 -5.83
C PRO A 274 -0.50 16.73 -6.14
N ASP A 275 -0.58 17.77 -6.97
CA ASP A 275 0.56 18.62 -7.32
C ASP A 275 1.17 19.36 -6.10
N THR A 276 0.38 19.51 -5.02
CA THR A 276 0.86 20.04 -3.74
C THR A 276 1.72 19.05 -2.95
N ALA A 277 1.78 17.79 -3.39
CA ALA A 277 2.61 16.78 -2.75
C ALA A 277 4.07 16.97 -3.15
N THR A 278 4.96 16.92 -2.17
CA THR A 278 6.40 16.87 -2.43
C THR A 278 6.87 15.44 -2.38
N LEU A 279 7.47 14.96 -3.47
CA LEU A 279 8.20 13.70 -3.54
C LEU A 279 9.69 13.99 -3.37
N TYR A 280 10.35 13.24 -2.48
CA TYR A 280 11.78 13.39 -2.23
C TYR A 280 12.50 12.14 -2.74
N SER A 281 13.51 12.35 -3.58
CA SER A 281 14.36 11.31 -4.17
C SER A 281 15.43 10.80 -3.22
#